data_AF-A0A3L6TRB0-F1
#
_entry.id   AF-A0A3L6TRB0-F1
#
_cell.length_a   1.000
_cell.length_b   1.000
_cell.length_c   1.000
_cell.angle_alpha   90.00
_cell.angle_beta   90.00
_cell.angle_gamma   90.00
#
_symmetry.space_group_name_H-M   'P 1'
#
loop_
_entity.id
_entity.type
_entity.pdbx_description
1 polymer ?
#
loop_
_entity_poly.entity_id
_entity_poly.type
_entity_poly.pdbx_seq_one_letter_code
_entity_poly.pdbx_strand_id
1 'polypeptide(L)'
;MRPDIIRFSSALGTVVSVPGLLGKEIMIPVSELPSFLVLDDHLSKLWEQIKASQLTGFGVIVNTFVDLEQPYCEELSHVDACHAYFVGPLAQPSCSTVHHGGDSNVDCLS
;
A
#
# COMPACT_ATOMS: atom_id res chain seq x y z
N MET A 1 13.62 -2.92 15.18
CA MET A 1 12.31 -2.57 15.79
C MET A 1 12.01 -1.11 15.47
N ARG A 2 10.91 -0.83 14.75
CA ARG A 2 10.58 0.50 14.19
C ARG A 2 9.26 1.02 14.78
N PRO A 3 9.31 1.77 15.90
CA PRO A 3 8.12 2.25 16.59
C PRO A 3 7.36 3.34 15.81
N ASP A 4 7.96 3.90 14.76
CA ASP A 4 7.38 4.86 13.82
C ASP A 4 6.39 4.22 12.84
N ILE A 5 6.43 2.89 12.65
CA ILE A 5 5.56 2.15 11.72
C ILE A 5 4.62 1.21 12.49
N ILE A 6 5.06 0.69 13.64
CA ILE A 6 4.43 -0.43 14.33
C ILE A 6 4.34 -0.16 15.84
N ARG A 7 3.13 -0.26 16.41
CA ARG A 7 2.92 -0.27 17.86
C ARG A 7 2.50 -1.65 18.34
N PHE A 8 3.27 -2.24 19.25
CA PHE A 8 2.94 -3.53 19.87
C PHE A 8 2.00 -3.36 21.06
N SER A 9 0.95 -4.18 21.12
CA SER A 9 0.17 -4.39 22.34
C SER A 9 0.82 -5.48 23.19
N SER A 10 0.97 -5.25 24.51
CA SER A 10 1.78 -6.08 25.41
C SER A 10 1.11 -7.39 25.88
N ALA A 11 0.12 -7.92 25.16
CA ALA A 11 -0.54 -9.17 25.53
C ALA A 11 -0.11 -10.31 24.59
N LEU A 12 0.29 -11.41 25.21
CA LEU A 12 0.70 -12.70 24.66
C LEU A 12 0.08 -13.02 23.28
N GLY A 13 0.88 -13.06 22.21
CA GLY A 13 0.40 -13.38 20.85
C GLY A 13 0.45 -12.24 19.82
N THR A 14 1.14 -11.15 20.16
CA THR A 14 1.91 -10.26 19.25
C THR A 14 1.21 -9.80 17.97
N VAL A 15 0.07 -9.14 18.10
CA VAL A 15 -0.51 -8.33 17.02
C VAL A 15 0.13 -6.94 17.00
N VAL A 16 0.27 -6.40 15.80
CA VAL A 16 0.72 -5.04 15.51
C VAL A 16 -0.47 -4.24 15.04
N SER A 17 -0.73 -3.09 15.66
CA SER A 17 -1.66 -2.13 15.10
C SER A 17 -0.95 -1.21 14.11
N VAL A 18 -1.61 -0.94 12.99
CA VAL A 18 -1.17 0.06 12.01
C VAL A 18 -1.87 1.38 12.37
N PRO A 19 -1.16 2.35 12.97
CA PRO A 19 -1.76 3.62 13.36
C PRO A 19 -2.03 4.49 12.13
N GLY A 20 -3.02 5.37 12.22
CA GLY A 20 -3.24 6.45 11.26
C GLY A 20 -4.26 6.16 10.15
N LEU A 21 -4.59 4.89 9.90
CA LEU A 21 -5.48 4.52 8.80
C LEU A 21 -6.92 4.99 8.99
N LEU A 22 -7.50 5.58 7.95
CA LEU A 22 -8.92 5.98 7.91
C LEU A 22 -9.82 4.73 7.93
N GLY A 23 -10.45 4.45 9.09
CA GLY A 23 -11.43 3.37 9.22
C GLY A 23 -11.26 2.51 10.47
N LYS A 24 -11.36 1.18 10.31
CA LYS A 24 -11.10 0.22 11.40
C LYS A 24 -9.60 0.07 11.61
N GLU A 25 -9.18 0.08 12.87
CA GLU A 25 -7.81 -0.24 13.25
C GLU A 25 -7.42 -1.62 12.68
N ILE A 26 -6.39 -1.64 11.83
CA ILE A 26 -5.85 -2.88 11.28
C ILE A 26 -4.94 -3.50 12.33
N MET A 27 -5.28 -4.71 12.76
CA MET A 27 -4.44 -5.53 13.61
C MET A 27 -3.83 -6.67 12.78
N ILE A 28 -2.52 -6.68 12.66
CA ILE A 28 -1.78 -7.67 11.87
C ILE A 28 -1.00 -8.58 12.82
N PRO A 29 -1.21 -9.90 12.80
CA PRO A 29 -0.36 -10.84 13.52
C PRO A 29 1.10 -10.72 13.08
N VAL A 30 2.07 -10.74 14.00
CA VAL A 30 3.50 -10.68 13.64
C VAL A 30 3.92 -11.79 12.67
N SER A 31 3.26 -12.95 12.72
CA SER A 31 3.50 -14.04 11.77
C SER A 31 3.12 -13.72 10.33
N GLU A 32 2.24 -12.74 10.11
CA GLU A 32 1.83 -12.28 8.78
C GLU A 32 2.64 -11.07 8.31
N LEU A 33 3.47 -10.48 9.20
CA LEU A 33 4.33 -9.37 8.81
C LEU A 33 5.48 -9.86 7.93
N PRO A 34 5.84 -9.09 6.89
CA PRO A 34 7.09 -9.26 6.18
C PRO A 34 8.28 -9.30 7.15
N SER A 35 9.24 -10.20 6.89
CA SER A 35 10.39 -10.44 7.79
C SER A 35 11.20 -9.18 8.08
N PHE A 36 11.30 -8.25 7.11
CA PHE A 36 12.03 -7.00 7.24
C PHE A 36 11.39 -5.98 8.19
N LEU A 37 10.13 -6.16 8.57
CA LEU A 37 9.49 -5.33 9.61
C LEU A 37 9.81 -5.84 11.02
N VAL A 38 10.17 -7.11 11.13
CA VAL A 38 10.43 -7.80 12.40
C VAL A 38 11.92 -7.91 12.69
N LEU A 39 12.71 -8.24 11.67
CA LEU A 39 14.15 -8.45 11.74
C LEU A 39 14.89 -7.27 11.13
N ASP A 40 16.02 -6.89 11.73
CA ASP A 40 16.87 -5.80 11.21
C ASP A 40 17.79 -6.35 10.10
N ASP A 41 17.23 -6.50 8.91
CA ASP A 41 17.86 -7.12 7.74
C ASP A 41 18.25 -6.10 6.63
N HIS A 42 18.75 -6.60 5.50
CA HIS A 42 19.14 -5.74 4.38
C HIS A 42 17.96 -4.95 3.78
N LEU A 43 16.76 -5.54 3.77
CA LEU A 43 15.55 -4.90 3.25
C LEU A 43 15.06 -3.79 4.18
N SER A 44 15.29 -3.95 5.48
CA SER A 44 15.04 -2.91 6.48
C SER A 44 15.84 -1.65 6.14
N LYS A 45 17.14 -1.79 5.81
CA LYS A 45 17.98 -0.65 5.41
C LYS A 45 17.50 -0.01 4.10
N LEU A 46 17.01 -0.82 3.17
CA LEU A 46 16.46 -0.36 1.89
C LEU A 46 15.14 0.39 2.07
N TRP A 47 14.34 0.08 3.10
CA TRP A 47 13.03 0.71 3.34
C TRP A 47 13.10 2.24 3.47
N GLU A 48 14.10 2.77 4.19
CA GLU A 48 14.28 4.23 4.30
C GLU A 48 14.62 4.86 2.95
N GLN A 49 15.38 4.17 2.11
CA GLN A 49 15.70 4.62 0.76
C GLN A 49 14.46 4.57 -0.16
N ILE A 50 13.61 3.55 -0.02
CA ILE A 50 12.33 3.45 -0.73
C ILE A 50 11.42 4.62 -0.35
N LYS A 51 11.22 4.88 0.95
CA LYS A 51 10.44 6.03 1.43
C LYS A 51 10.98 7.36 0.90
N ALA A 52 12.30 7.57 1.01
CA ALA A 52 12.92 8.78 0.49
C ALA A 52 12.74 8.94 -1.03
N SER A 53 12.78 7.84 -1.78
CA SER A 53 12.56 7.85 -3.24
C SER A 53 11.10 8.16 -3.60
N GLN A 54 10.14 7.68 -2.80
CA GLN A 54 8.72 8.01 -2.96
C GLN A 54 8.47 9.51 -2.73
N LEU A 55 9.07 10.10 -1.70
CA LEU A 55 8.91 11.52 -1.37
C LEU A 55 9.59 12.48 -2.35
N THR A 56 10.70 12.06 -2.96
CA THR A 56 11.46 12.88 -3.92
C THR A 56 11.02 12.68 -5.38
N GLY A 57 10.21 11.65 -5.65
CA GLY A 57 9.66 11.37 -6.97
C GLY A 57 8.53 12.33 -7.38
N PHE A 58 8.20 12.32 -8.67
CA PHE A 58 7.05 13.06 -9.21
C PHE A 58 5.71 12.55 -8.68
N GLY A 59 5.64 11.25 -8.38
CA GLY A 59 4.51 10.61 -7.76
C GLY A 59 4.68 9.10 -7.70
N VAL A 60 3.68 8.41 -7.15
CA VAL A 60 3.70 6.96 -6.97
C VAL A 60 2.62 6.32 -7.84
N ILE A 61 2.99 5.24 -8.53
CA ILE A 61 2.05 4.41 -9.28
C ILE A 61 1.73 3.19 -8.41
N VAL A 62 0.44 2.98 -8.14
CA VAL A 62 -0.04 1.90 -7.28
C VAL A 62 -0.97 1.01 -8.09
N ASN A 63 -0.70 -0.30 -8.07
CA ASN A 63 -1.56 -1.30 -8.70
C ASN A 63 -2.76 -1.64 -7.81
N THR A 64 -3.67 -0.68 -7.68
CA THR A 64 -4.96 -0.79 -7.01
C THR A 64 -5.98 0.11 -7.72
N PHE A 65 -7.24 0.10 -7.31
CA PHE A 65 -8.30 0.96 -7.83
C PHE A 65 -9.24 1.41 -6.71
N VAL A 66 -9.88 2.56 -6.90
CA VAL A 66 -10.64 3.27 -5.86
C VAL A 66 -11.75 2.40 -5.27
N ASP A 67 -12.50 1.67 -6.09
CA ASP A 67 -13.61 0.85 -5.58
C ASP A 67 -13.15 -0.30 -4.65
N LEU A 68 -11.86 -0.70 -4.73
CA LEU A 68 -11.29 -1.73 -3.85
C LEU A 68 -10.81 -1.16 -2.51
N GLU A 69 -10.14 0.01 -2.55
CA GLU A 69 -9.36 0.55 -1.42
C GLU A 69 -9.62 2.04 -1.18
N GLN A 70 -10.84 2.52 -1.45
CA GLN A 70 -11.22 3.94 -1.40
C GLN A 70 -10.62 4.74 -0.23
N PRO A 71 -10.81 4.35 1.05
CA PRO A 71 -10.28 5.13 2.17
C PRO A 71 -8.75 5.25 2.16
N TYR A 72 -8.04 4.22 1.68
CA TYR A 72 -6.58 4.21 1.58
C TYR A 72 -6.08 4.98 0.36
N CYS A 73 -6.83 4.98 -0.74
CA CYS A 73 -6.55 5.82 -1.90
C CYS A 73 -6.64 7.32 -1.54
N GLU A 74 -7.66 7.70 -0.77
CA GLU A 74 -7.84 9.07 -0.27
C GLU A 74 -6.68 9.44 0.66
N GLU A 75 -6.36 8.61 1.65
CA GLU A 75 -5.28 8.86 2.61
C GLU A 75 -3.91 8.96 1.95
N LEU A 76 -3.55 8.04 1.04
CA LEU A 76 -2.28 8.07 0.33
C LEU A 76 -2.13 9.34 -0.52
N SER A 77 -3.23 9.84 -1.05
CA SER A 77 -3.27 11.09 -1.81
C SER A 77 -3.18 12.34 -0.91
N HIS A 78 -3.44 12.21 0.39
CA HIS A 78 -3.45 13.31 1.37
C HIS A 78 -2.18 13.38 2.24
N VAL A 79 -1.58 12.25 2.61
CA VAL A 79 -0.61 12.18 3.72
C VAL A 79 0.84 12.10 3.26
N ASP A 80 1.16 11.35 2.18
CA ASP A 80 2.54 10.85 2.01
C ASP A 80 3.16 10.92 0.60
N ALA A 81 2.47 11.40 -0.45
CA ALA A 81 3.10 11.48 -1.76
C ALA A 81 2.59 12.62 -2.65
N CYS A 82 3.52 13.26 -3.35
CA CYS A 82 3.28 13.79 -4.68
C CYS A 82 2.37 12.81 -5.46
N HIS A 83 1.33 13.33 -6.12
CA HIS A 83 0.39 12.63 -7.01
C HIS A 83 0.43 11.07 -6.98
N ALA A 84 -0.51 10.44 -6.27
CA ALA A 84 -0.73 8.99 -6.36
C ALA A 84 -1.58 8.64 -7.58
N TYR A 85 -1.15 7.65 -8.37
CA TYR A 85 -1.84 7.16 -9.57
C TYR A 85 -2.26 5.71 -9.37
N PHE A 86 -3.56 5.46 -9.28
CA PHE A 86 -4.14 4.12 -9.11
C PHE A 86 -4.48 3.52 -10.48
N VAL A 87 -3.66 2.57 -10.94
CA VAL A 87 -3.69 2.05 -12.33
C VAL A 87 -4.17 0.59 -12.42
N GLY A 88 -4.67 0.05 -11.32
CA GLY A 88 -5.08 -1.35 -11.24
C GLY A 88 -6.41 -1.66 -11.94
N PRO A 89 -6.70 -2.95 -12.18
CA PRO A 89 -5.84 -4.10 -11.89
C PRO A 89 -4.86 -4.38 -13.04
N LEU A 90 -3.57 -4.23 -12.77
CA LEU A 90 -2.49 -4.77 -13.61
C LEU A 90 -2.19 -6.19 -13.14
N ALA A 91 -2.60 -7.17 -13.92
CA ALA A 91 -2.30 -8.58 -13.68
C ALA A 91 -1.58 -9.17 -14.91
N GLN A 92 -0.96 -10.33 -14.74
CA GLN A 92 -0.48 -11.07 -15.90
C GLN A 92 -1.68 -11.37 -16.82
N PRO A 93 -1.55 -11.15 -18.13
CA PRO A 93 -2.65 -11.45 -19.05
C PRO A 93 -2.97 -12.94 -18.96
N SER A 94 -4.17 -13.26 -18.48
CA SER A 94 -4.71 -14.60 -18.61
C SER A 94 -5.03 -14.86 -20.08
N CYS A 95 -4.87 -16.11 -20.53
CA CYS A 95 -5.35 -16.54 -21.86
C CYS A 95 -6.89 -16.38 -22.00
N SER A 96 -7.59 -16.12 -20.90
CA SER A 96 -9.01 -15.77 -20.87
C SER A 96 -9.20 -14.26 -20.65
N THR A 97 -10.10 -13.69 -21.43
CA THR A 97 -10.55 -12.28 -21.43
C THR A 97 -10.81 -11.78 -20.01
N VAL A 98 -9.99 -10.84 -19.53
CA VAL A 98 -10.25 -10.11 -18.28
C VAL A 98 -11.17 -8.95 -18.65
N HIS A 99 -12.37 -8.91 -18.09
CA HIS A 99 -13.21 -7.71 -18.16
C HIS A 99 -12.58 -6.64 -17.28
N HIS A 100 -12.13 -5.55 -17.89
CA HIS A 100 -11.65 -4.38 -17.13
C HIS A 100 -12.82 -3.85 -16.29
N GLY A 101 -12.63 -3.86 -14.96
CA GLY A 101 -13.55 -3.21 -14.03
C GLY A 101 -13.38 -1.70 -14.13
N GLY A 102 -14.18 -1.09 -14.99
CA GLY A 102 -14.19 0.34 -15.24
C GLY A 102 -15.13 0.62 -16.40
N ASP A 103 -16.40 0.87 -16.09
CA ASP A 103 -17.35 1.39 -17.07
C ASP A 103 -16.98 2.85 -17.36
N SER A 104 -15.98 3.04 -18.21
CA SER A 104 -15.72 4.32 -18.86
C SER A 104 -15.69 4.08 -20.36
N ASN A 105 -16.82 4.44 -20.97
CA ASN A 105 -16.92 4.76 -22.39
C ASN A 105 -15.85 5.81 -22.72
N VAL A 106 -14.69 5.37 -23.19
CA VAL A 106 -13.70 6.23 -23.83
C VAL A 106 -13.41 5.67 -25.22
N ASP A 107 -14.21 6.15 -26.17
CA ASP A 107 -13.88 6.14 -27.59
C ASP A 107 -12.57 6.91 -27.79
N CYS A 108 -11.44 6.23 -27.62
CA CYS A 108 -10.13 6.76 -27.95
C CYS A 108 -9.85 6.53 -29.43
N LEU A 109 -10.44 7.30 -30.34
CA LEU A 109 -9.87 7.64 -31.64
C LEU A 109 -10.55 8.88 -32.25
N SER A 110 -9.82 10.01 -32.24
CA SER A 110 -9.76 10.99 -33.35
C SER A 110 -8.48 11.79 -33.24
#